data_AF-A0A761KWG8-F1
#
_entry.id   AF-A0A761KWG8-F1
#
_cell.length_a   1.000
_cell.length_b   1.000
_cell.length_c   1.000
_cell.angle_alpha   90.00
_cell.angle_beta   90.00
_cell.angle_gamma   90.00
#
_symmetry.space_group_name_H-M   'P 1'
#
loop_
_entity.id
_entity.type
_entity.pdbx_description
1 polymer ?
#
loop_
_entity_poly.entity_id
_entity_poly.type
_entity_poly.pdbx_seq_one_letter_code
_entity_poly.pdbx_strand_id
1 'polypeptide(L)' 'MKKGTVLNSEISSVISRLGHTDTLVVCDAGLPIPNSTARIDMALTQGVPSFMQVV' A
#
# COMPACT_ATOMS: atom_id res chain seq x y z
N MET A 1 3.18 -15.08 -13.66
CA MET A 1 3.28 -14.64 -12.24
C MET A 1 4.61 -13.95 -12.03
N LYS A 2 4.63 -12.81 -11.33
CA LYS A 2 5.87 -12.09 -11.01
C LYS A 2 6.69 -12.92 -10.02
N LYS A 3 8.01 -13.04 -10.25
CA LYS A 3 8.94 -13.76 -9.34
C LYS A 3 9.43 -12.90 -8.16
N GLY A 4 8.93 -11.68 -8.04
CA GLY A 4 9.34 -10.71 -7.02
C GLY A 4 8.56 -10.84 -5.70
N THR A 5 9.00 -10.10 -4.69
CA THR A 5 8.42 -10.11 -3.34
C THR A 5 7.04 -9.48 -3.27
N VAL A 6 6.82 -8.36 -3.98
CA VAL A 6 5.51 -7.71 -4.03
C VAL A 6 4.65 -8.35 -5.11
N LEU A 7 3.61 -9.08 -4.68
CA LEU A 7 2.67 -9.78 -5.56
C LEU A 7 1.43 -8.96 -5.93
N ASN A 8 1.00 -8.05 -5.07
CA ASN A 8 -0.14 -7.18 -5.34
C ASN A 8 0.17 -6.28 -6.56
N SER A 9 -0.72 -6.29 -7.55
CA SER A 9 -0.52 -5.59 -8.82
C SER A 9 -0.58 -4.07 -8.67
N GLU A 10 -1.49 -3.56 -7.84
CA GLU A 10 -1.66 -2.13 -7.60
C GLU A 10 -0.43 -1.55 -6.88
N ILE A 11 0.03 -2.23 -5.82
CA ILE A 11 1.26 -1.83 -5.10
C ILE A 11 2.47 -1.90 -6.05
N SER A 12 2.59 -2.98 -6.83
CA SER A 12 3.66 -3.10 -7.83
C SER A 12 3.64 -1.96 -8.85
N SER A 13 2.46 -1.56 -9.32
CA SER A 13 2.28 -0.44 -10.24
C SER A 13 2.74 0.88 -9.62
N VAL A 14 2.30 1.19 -8.39
CA VAL A 14 2.70 2.42 -7.69
C VAL A 14 4.21 2.46 -7.47
N ILE A 15 4.80 1.40 -6.90
CA ILE A 15 6.26 1.35 -6.65
C ILE A 15 7.06 1.53 -7.94
N SER A 16 6.60 0.94 -9.04
CA SER A 16 7.30 1.05 -10.34
C SER A 16 7.31 2.45 -10.93
N ARG A 17 6.42 3.33 -10.47
CA ARG A 17 6.26 4.71 -10.95
C ARG A 17 6.85 5.76 -10.02
N LEU A 18 7.32 5.38 -8.82
CA LEU A 18 7.91 6.32 -7.87
C LEU A 18 9.15 6.97 -8.49
N GLY A 19 9.13 8.30 -8.57
CA GLY A 19 10.26 9.13 -8.92
C GLY A 19 11.16 9.42 -7.72
N HIS A 20 12.25 10.16 -7.96
CA HIS A 20 13.08 10.65 -6.88
C HIS A 20 12.25 11.60 -5.99
N THR A 21 12.30 11.40 -4.67
CA THR A 21 11.56 12.15 -3.64
C THR A 21 10.07 11.81 -3.47
N ASP A 22 9.50 10.96 -4.32
CA ASP A 22 8.14 10.47 -4.09
C ASP A 22 8.08 9.66 -2.78
N THR A 23 6.95 9.75 -2.09
CA THR A 23 6.72 9.08 -0.81
C THR A 23 5.48 8.22 -0.86
N LEU A 24 5.50 7.17 -0.04
CA LEU A 24 4.37 6.27 0.16
C LEU A 24 4.18 6.08 1.66
N VAL A 25 2.93 5.98 2.08
CA VAL A 25 2.55 5.79 3.49
C VAL A 25 1.81 4.48 3.62
N VAL A 26 2.30 3.62 4.52
CA VAL A 26 1.53 2.49 5.07
C VAL A 26 0.91 2.98 6.37
N CYS A 27 -0.40 2.79 6.53
CA CYS A 27 -1.15 3.30 7.67
C CYS A 27 -2.18 2.29 8.19
N ASP A 28 -2.64 2.52 9.42
CA ASP A 28 -3.77 1.80 9.98
C ASP A 28 -5.12 2.33 9.46
N ALA A 29 -6.20 1.66 9.83
CA ALA A 29 -7.56 1.98 9.39
C ALA A 29 -8.09 3.34 9.87
N GLY A 30 -7.42 3.98 10.84
CA GLY A 30 -7.84 5.24 11.45
C GLY A 30 -7.22 6.49 10.82
N LEU A 31 -6.22 6.35 9.93
CA LEU A 31 -5.58 7.52 9.32
C LEU A 31 -6.54 8.21 8.32
N PRO A 32 -6.82 9.52 8.46
CA PRO A 32 -7.58 10.26 7.47
C PRO A 32 -6.75 10.42 6.17
N ILE A 33 -7.34 10.05 5.03
CA ILE A 33 -6.69 10.08 3.72
C ILE A 33 -7.32 11.17 2.85
N PRO A 34 -6.55 12.12 2.29
CA PRO A 34 -7.06 13.10 1.35
C PRO A 34 -7.64 12.44 0.07
N ASN A 35 -8.76 12.95 -0.45
CA ASN A 35 -9.41 12.41 -1.65
C ASN A 35 -8.54 12.51 -2.93
N SER A 36 -7.53 13.38 -2.93
CA SER A 36 -6.58 13.53 -4.04
C SER A 36 -5.51 12.44 -4.07
N THR A 37 -5.36 11.65 -2.99
CA THR A 37 -4.29 10.67 -2.85
C THR A 37 -4.77 9.30 -3.30
N ALA A 38 -3.96 8.61 -4.12
CA ALA A 38 -4.25 7.23 -4.47
C ALA A 38 -4.23 6.34 -3.22
N ARG A 39 -5.33 5.65 -2.95
CA ARG A 39 -5.49 4.73 -1.80
C ARG A 39 -5.61 3.30 -2.30
N ILE A 40 -4.77 2.41 -1.77
CA ILE A 40 -4.90 0.97 -1.93
C ILE A 40 -5.34 0.41 -0.58
N ASP A 41 -6.58 -0.10 -0.53
CA ASP A 41 -7.09 -0.73 0.69
C ASP A 41 -6.74 -2.22 0.71
N MET A 42 -6.06 -2.63 1.78
CA MET A 42 -5.61 -4.00 2.01
C MET A 42 -6.33 -4.64 3.21
N ALA A 43 -7.23 -3.92 3.89
CA ALA A 43 -7.95 -4.43 5.04
C ALA A 43 -8.95 -5.50 4.59
N LEU A 44 -8.79 -6.72 5.10
CA LEU A 44 -9.74 -7.80 4.88
C LEU A 44 -10.82 -7.78 5.96
N THR A 45 -10.38 -7.69 7.21
CA THR A 45 -11.22 -7.56 8.41
C THR A 45 -10.46 -6.75 9.47
N GLN A 46 -11.12 -6.41 10.58
CA GLN A 46 -10.46 -5.68 11.66
C GLN A 46 -9.20 -6.42 12.15
N GLY A 47 -8.06 -5.75 12.05
CA GLY A 47 -6.76 -6.30 12.47
C GLY A 47 -6.11 -7.28 11.49
N VAL A 48 -6.70 -7.51 10.31
CA VAL A 48 -6.16 -8.41 9.29
C VAL A 48 -6.08 -7.70 7.93
N PRO A 49 -4.88 -7.59 7.33
CA PRO A 49 -3.57 -7.94 7.89
C PRO A 49 -3.18 -7.03 9.07
N SER A 50 -2.27 -7.51 9.93
CA SER A 50 -1.62 -6.66 10.91
C SER A 50 -0.64 -5.71 10.22
N PHE A 51 -0.32 -4.57 10.85
CA PHE A 51 0.59 -3.57 10.27
C PHE A 51 1.94 -4.20 9.85
N MET A 52 2.50 -5.06 10.70
CA MET A 52 3.79 -5.73 10.46
C MET A 52 3.75 -6.79 9.35
N GLN A 53 2.57 -7.24 8.92
CA GLN A 53 2.44 -8.13 7.77
C GLN A 53 2.47 -7.37 6.43
N VAL A 54 2.33 -6.04 6.47
CA VAL A 54 2.26 -5.17 5.28
C VAL A 54 3.58 -4.44 5.02
N VAL A 55 4.38 -4.16 6.05
CA VAL A 55 5.68 -3.47 5.94
C VAL A 55 6.87 -4.40 5.72
#